data_AF-A0A2G2WCK1-F1
#
_entry.id   AF-A0A2G2WCK1-F1
#
_cell.length_a   1.000
_cell.length_b   1.000
_cell.length_c   1.000
_cell.angle_alpha   90.00
_cell.angle_beta   90.00
_cell.angle_gamma   90.00
#
_symmetry.space_group_name_H-M   'P 1'
#
loop_
_entity.id
_entity.type
_entity.pdbx_description
1 polymer ?
#
loop_
_entity_poly.entity_id
_entity_poly.type
_entity_poly.pdbx_seq_one_letter_code
_entity_poly.pdbx_strand_id
1 'polypeptide(L)'
;MKFQVVILVLLALLLTTTSAQQCGRQARGRACANRLCCSQYGFCGTTRAYCGVGCQSNCGRYATDTTGEAENVDDEHKNNDGPN
;
A
#
# COMPACT_ATOMS: atom_id res chain seq x y z
N MET A 1 3.33 13.83 -39.63
CA MET A 1 4.46 13.83 -38.66
C MET A 1 4.16 14.67 -37.42
N LYS A 2 3.83 15.96 -37.54
CA LYS A 2 3.47 16.82 -36.39
C LYS A 2 2.25 16.32 -35.58
N PHE A 3 1.19 15.88 -36.26
CA PHE A 3 0.02 15.28 -35.60
C PHE A 3 0.32 13.95 -34.90
N GLN A 4 1.23 13.13 -35.44
CA GLN A 4 1.64 11.90 -34.78
C GLN A 4 2.41 12.17 -33.49
N VAL A 5 3.27 13.20 -33.48
CA VAL A 5 3.95 13.66 -32.26
C VAL A 5 2.93 14.15 -31.23
N VAL A 6 1.90 14.92 -31.65
CA VAL A 6 0.84 15.39 -30.75
C VAL A 6 0.02 14.22 -30.17
N ILE A 7 -0.33 13.22 -30.99
CA ILE A 7 -1.06 12.02 -30.54
C ILE A 7 -0.21 11.20 -29.55
N LEU A 8 1.09 11.03 -29.82
CA LEU A 8 1.99 10.29 -28.92
C LEU A 8 2.19 11.02 -27.58
N VAL A 9 2.28 12.34 -27.58
CA VAL A 9 2.40 13.16 -26.36
C VAL A 9 1.09 13.12 -25.54
N LEU A 10 -0.07 13.18 -26.19
CA LEU A 10 -1.37 13.04 -25.52
C LEU A 10 -1.56 11.65 -24.91
N LEU A 11 -1.15 10.58 -25.60
CA LEU A 11 -1.20 9.22 -25.07
C LEU A 11 -0.29 9.03 -23.86
N ALA A 12 0.90 9.64 -23.88
CA ALA A 12 1.84 9.62 -22.76
C ALA A 12 1.32 10.39 -21.53
N LEU A 13 0.61 11.50 -21.74
CA LEU A 13 -0.02 12.28 -20.66
C LEU A 13 -1.17 11.53 -19.97
N LEU A 14 -1.89 10.67 -20.70
CA LEU A 14 -2.98 9.86 -20.13
C LEU A 14 -2.48 8.73 -19.22
N LEU A 15 -1.20 8.33 -19.34
CA LEU A 15 -0.60 7.22 -18.58
C LEU A 15 -0.01 7.65 -17.23
N THR A 16 0.06 8.95 -16.93
CA THR A 16 0.79 9.47 -15.75
C THR A 16 -0.05 9.62 -14.48
N THR A 17 -1.35 9.30 -14.51
CA THR A 17 -2.29 9.70 -13.43
C THR A 17 -2.99 8.55 -12.69
N THR A 18 -2.33 7.41 -12.51
CA THR A 18 -2.76 6.45 -11.48
C THR A 18 -1.81 6.53 -10.28
N SER A 19 -2.04 7.51 -9.40
CA SER A 19 -1.31 7.67 -8.14
C SER A 19 -1.76 6.64 -7.09
N ALA A 20 -1.52 5.36 -7.37
CA ALA A 20 -1.57 4.37 -6.30
C ALA A 20 -0.41 4.69 -5.34
N GLN A 21 -0.71 4.87 -4.05
CA GLN A 21 0.30 5.14 -3.02
C GLN A 21 1.34 4.00 -3.06
N GLN A 22 2.57 4.32 -3.48
CA GLN A 22 3.65 3.34 -3.54
C GLN A 22 4.25 3.14 -2.14
N CYS A 23 4.62 1.90 -1.85
CA CYS A 23 5.13 1.50 -0.55
C CYS A 23 6.23 0.42 -0.66
N GLY A 24 6.87 0.11 0.45
CA GLY A 24 7.83 -0.99 0.54
C GLY A 24 9.11 -0.71 -0.25
N ARG A 25 9.80 -1.77 -0.69
CA ARG A 25 11.10 -1.68 -1.39
C ARG A 25 11.05 -0.84 -2.67
N GLN A 26 9.90 -0.80 -3.34
CA GLN A 26 9.64 -0.03 -4.55
C GLN A 26 9.60 1.48 -4.28
N ALA A 27 9.34 1.87 -3.03
CA ALA A 27 9.21 3.25 -2.58
C ALA A 27 10.21 3.60 -1.47
N ARG A 28 11.42 3.01 -1.49
CA ARG A 28 12.47 3.27 -0.47
C ARG A 28 12.01 3.01 0.97
N GLY A 29 11.18 1.99 1.17
CA GLY A 29 10.64 1.64 2.49
C GLY A 29 9.47 2.51 2.94
N ARG A 30 8.87 3.33 2.05
CA ARG A 30 7.69 4.13 2.38
C ARG A 30 6.58 3.23 2.93
N ALA A 31 6.01 3.62 4.07
CA ALA A 31 4.82 3.00 4.61
C ALA A 31 3.55 3.57 3.97
N CYS A 32 2.51 2.75 3.89
CA CYS A 32 1.19 3.21 3.47
C CYS A 32 0.53 4.10 4.52
N ALA A 33 -0.18 5.14 4.06
CA ALA A 33 -1.08 5.92 4.91
C ALA A 33 -2.21 5.04 5.48
N ASN A 34 -2.85 5.49 6.56
CA ASN A 34 -3.96 4.79 7.24
C ASN A 34 -3.65 3.34 7.64
N ARG A 35 -2.36 3.00 7.79
CA ARG A 35 -1.90 1.63 8.07
C ARG A 35 -2.44 0.58 7.08
N LEU A 36 -2.63 0.96 5.81
CA LEU A 36 -2.99 0.02 4.75
C LEU A 36 -1.87 -1.00 4.52
N CYS A 37 -2.22 -2.18 4.03
CA CYS A 37 -1.27 -3.21 3.68
C CYS A 37 -0.45 -2.80 2.47
N CYS A 38 0.86 -3.04 2.53
CA CYS A 38 1.74 -2.89 1.39
C CYS A 38 1.89 -4.22 0.65
N SER A 39 1.37 -4.32 -0.56
CA SER A 39 1.47 -5.53 -1.37
C SER A 39 2.91 -5.89 -1.71
N GLN A 40 3.14 -7.12 -2.17
CA GLN A 40 4.45 -7.55 -2.69
C GLN A 40 4.99 -6.66 -3.82
N TYR A 41 4.08 -6.00 -4.55
CA TYR A 41 4.36 -5.13 -5.67
C TYR A 41 4.56 -3.66 -5.27
N GLY A 42 4.41 -3.33 -3.99
CA GLY A 42 4.66 -1.98 -3.47
C GLY A 42 3.48 -1.04 -3.66
N PHE A 43 2.26 -1.55 -3.51
CA PHE A 43 1.04 -0.73 -3.54
C PHE A 43 0.24 -0.90 -2.26
N CYS A 44 -0.45 0.17 -1.87
CA CYS A 44 -1.28 0.20 -0.66
C CYS A 44 -2.72 -0.28 -0.93
N GLY A 45 -3.27 -1.11 -0.04
CA GLY A 45 -4.67 -1.53 -0.07
C GLY A 45 -5.09 -2.37 1.13
N THR A 46 -6.35 -2.82 1.17
CA THR A 46 -6.93 -3.62 2.27
C THR A 46 -7.32 -5.04 1.86
N THR A 47 -7.34 -5.35 0.56
CA THR A 47 -7.79 -6.67 0.07
C THR A 47 -6.68 -7.72 0.13
N ARG A 48 -7.00 -8.98 -0.19
CA ARG A 48 -6.06 -10.11 -0.05
C ARG A 48 -4.86 -9.95 -0.97
N ALA A 49 -5.06 -9.28 -2.09
CA ALA A 49 -4.00 -8.97 -3.04
C ALA A 49 -2.92 -8.04 -2.43
N TYR A 50 -3.27 -7.27 -1.39
CA TYR A 50 -2.37 -6.34 -0.71
C TYR A 50 -1.87 -6.88 0.63
N CYS A 51 -2.75 -7.50 1.42
CA CYS A 51 -2.45 -8.01 2.76
C CYS A 51 -2.01 -9.48 2.80
N GLY A 52 -2.17 -10.21 1.70
CA GLY A 52 -1.89 -11.65 1.63
C GLY A 52 -0.41 -11.98 1.51
N VAL A 53 -0.13 -13.14 0.92
CA VAL A 53 1.24 -13.66 0.74
C VAL A 53 2.10 -12.62 0.02
N GLY A 54 3.30 -12.39 0.56
CA GLY A 54 4.28 -11.44 -0.01
C GLY A 54 4.05 -9.97 0.39
N CYS A 55 3.05 -9.68 1.21
CA CYS A 55 2.89 -8.35 1.80
C CYS A 55 4.16 -7.90 2.55
N GLN A 56 4.52 -6.62 2.38
CA GLN A 56 5.76 -6.02 2.87
C GLN A 56 5.58 -5.30 4.21
N SER A 57 4.39 -4.74 4.49
CA SER A 57 4.09 -4.03 5.74
C SER A 57 2.59 -3.94 5.99
N ASN A 58 2.19 -3.85 7.26
CA ASN A 58 0.79 -3.80 7.73
C ASN A 58 -0.09 -4.99 7.29
N CYS A 59 0.49 -6.18 7.14
CA CYS A 59 -0.16 -7.35 6.52
C CYS A 59 -1.29 -8.01 7.33
N GLY A 60 -1.41 -7.69 8.62
CA GLY A 60 -2.42 -8.26 9.52
C GLY A 60 -3.81 -7.64 9.43
N ARG A 61 -4.04 -6.62 8.59
CA ARG A 61 -5.34 -5.90 8.50
C ARG A 61 -6.39 -6.60 7.65
N TYR A 62 -6.25 -7.92 7.45
CA TYR A 62 -7.23 -8.73 6.74
C TYR A 62 -8.45 -9.03 7.64
N ALA A 63 -9.00 -8.02 8.30
CA ALA A 63 -10.23 -8.11 9.06
C ALA A 63 -11.38 -7.74 8.11
N THR A 64 -12.01 -8.80 7.60
CA THR A 64 -13.43 -8.87 7.25
C THR A 64 -14.20 -7.56 7.41
N ASP A 65 -14.40 -6.85 6.29
CA ASP A 65 -15.43 -5.82 6.21
C ASP A 65 -16.80 -6.50 6.19
N THR A 66 -17.38 -6.77 7.35
CA THR A 66 -18.80 -6.55 7.64
C THR A 66 -18.99 -6.65 9.15
N THR A 67 -19.52 -5.57 9.74
CA THR A 67 -19.92 -5.40 11.15
C THR A 67 -18.78 -4.98 12.07
N GLY A 68 -18.85 -3.75 12.56
CA GLY A 68 -17.87 -3.20 13.48
C GLY A 68 -17.73 -4.06 14.72
N GLU A 69 -16.51 -4.47 15.02
CA GLU A 69 -16.03 -4.73 16.36
C GLU A 69 -14.49 -4.74 16.32
N ALA A 70 -13.88 -4.23 17.37
CA ALA A 70 -12.43 -4.30 17.55
C ALA A 70 -11.97 -5.77 17.57
N GLU A 71 -11.47 -6.29 16.44
CA GLU A 71 -10.72 -7.54 16.48
C GLU A 71 -9.39 -7.28 17.17
N ASN A 72 -9.31 -7.78 18.40
CA ASN A 72 -8.08 -8.10 19.09
C ASN A 72 -7.19 -8.90 18.14
N VAL A 73 -6.30 -8.21 17.45
CA VAL A 73 -5.03 -8.77 17.06
C VAL A 73 -4.09 -8.31 18.15
N ASP A 74 -3.80 -9.22 19.07
CA ASP A 74 -2.68 -9.21 20.00
C ASP A 74 -1.36 -9.06 19.22
N ASP A 75 -1.16 -7.87 18.65
CA ASP A 75 0.16 -7.30 18.48
C ASP A 75 0.65 -7.02 19.90
N GLU A 76 1.40 -7.97 20.46
CA GLU A 76 2.38 -7.69 21.51
C GLU A 76 3.39 -6.68 20.93
N HIS A 77 2.97 -5.42 20.88
CA HIS A 77 3.82 -4.28 20.63
C HIS A 77 4.71 -4.15 21.86
N LYS A 78 5.90 -4.74 21.73
CA LYS A 78 7.01 -4.68 22.67
C LYS A 78 7.26 -3.23 23.14
N ASN A 79 6.63 -2.84 24.25
CA ASN A 79 6.97 -1.64 25.00
C ASN A 79 8.12 -2.01 25.96
N ASN A 80 9.36 -1.87 25.52
CA ASN A 80 10.54 -1.94 26.40
C ASN A 80 11.49 -0.78 26.09
N ASP A 81 11.01 0.44 26.32
CA ASP A 81 11.86 1.63 26.44
C ASP A 81 11.48 2.34 27.75
N GLY A 82 12.22 2.08 28.83
CA GLY A 82 12.05 2.70 30.14
C GLY A 82 13.20 2.34 31.10
N PRO A 83 13.64 3.27 31.98
CA PRO A 83 15.05 3.56 32.22
C PRO A 83 15.69 2.66 33.29
N ASN A 84 16.99 2.40 33.12
CA ASN A 84 17.92 2.12 34.21
C ASN A 84 19.04 3.15 34.14
#